data_AF-A0A0K9N9F4-F1
#
_entry.id   AF-A0A0K9N9F4-F1
#
_cell.length_a   1.000
_cell.length_b   1.000
_cell.length_c   1.000
_cell.angle_alpha   90.00
_cell.angle_beta   90.00
_cell.angle_gamma   90.00
#
_symmetry.space_group_name_H-M   'P 1'
#
loop_
_entity.id
_entity.type
_entity.pdbx_description
1 polymer ?
#
loop_
_entity_poly.entity_id
_entity_poly.type
_entity_poly.pdbx_seq_one_letter_code
_entity_poly.pdbx_strand_id
1 'polypeptide(L)'
;MKRKKYNICFDCADEFIIIPLERFMCLLDDNGGAEKIFIPKKELCPDGYVEYLERVLNTNRHLPQFSYKYAGESPIREPGILIIMQRQLAGMKMNGEYCFEEVRFLHCGGKVAGFRLWINAKEKGII
;
A
#
# COMPACT_ATOMS: atom_id res chain seq x y z
N MET A 1 -17.88 -16.16 10.94
CA MET A 1 -17.66 -14.72 10.68
C MET A 1 -18.20 -14.36 9.30
N LYS A 2 -19.15 -13.42 9.21
CA LYS A 2 -19.56 -12.84 7.92
C LYS A 2 -18.44 -11.90 7.46
N ARG A 3 -17.74 -12.22 6.35
CA ARG A 3 -16.81 -11.27 5.73
C ARG A 3 -17.63 -10.10 5.19
N LYS A 4 -17.37 -8.88 5.66
CA LYS A 4 -17.89 -7.66 5.02
C LYS A 4 -17.39 -7.66 3.57
N LYS A 5 -18.29 -7.42 2.60
CA LYS A 5 -17.89 -7.23 1.20
C LYS A 5 -17.51 -5.77 1.03
N TYR A 6 -16.25 -5.51 0.77
CA TYR A 6 -15.73 -4.18 0.48
C TYR A 6 -15.48 -4.06 -1.02
N ASN A 7 -16.02 -3.02 -1.65
CA ASN A 7 -15.66 -2.68 -3.02
C ASN A 7 -14.41 -1.82 -2.97
N ILE A 8 -13.26 -2.43 -3.22
CA ILE A 8 -11.97 -1.76 -3.19
C ILE A 8 -11.54 -1.45 -4.62
N CYS A 9 -11.10 -0.23 -4.85
CA CYS A 9 -10.39 0.15 -6.05
C CYS A 9 -9.19 1.02 -5.70
N PHE A 10 -8.27 1.15 -6.67
CA PHE A 10 -7.07 1.94 -6.52
C PHE A 10 -7.06 3.04 -7.56
N ASP A 11 -7.11 4.28 -7.10
CA ASP A 11 -7.00 5.46 -7.93
C ASP A 11 -5.53 5.81 -8.16
N CYS A 12 -4.83 4.93 -8.88
CA CYS A 12 -3.42 5.08 -9.21
C CYS A 12 -3.14 4.71 -10.67
N ALA A 13 -3.99 5.18 -11.59
CA ALA A 13 -3.96 4.80 -13.01
C ALA A 13 -4.07 3.26 -13.21
N ASP A 14 -3.86 2.78 -14.44
CA ASP A 14 -3.84 1.35 -14.76
C ASP A 14 -2.53 0.66 -14.26
N GLU A 15 -2.01 1.08 -13.10
CA GLU A 15 -0.79 0.52 -12.50
C GLU A 15 -1.03 -0.92 -12.01
N PHE A 16 0.02 -1.74 -12.11
CA PHE A 16 0.05 -3.04 -11.44
C PHE A 16 0.10 -2.83 -9.92
N ILE A 17 -0.90 -3.38 -9.22
CA ILE A 17 -1.03 -3.25 -7.76
C ILE A 17 -0.09 -4.22 -7.06
N ILE A 18 0.76 -3.68 -6.19
CA ILE A 18 1.78 -4.42 -5.43
C ILE A 18 1.43 -4.56 -3.94
N ILE A 19 0.31 -3.99 -3.50
CA ILE A 19 -0.18 -4.17 -2.13
C ILE A 19 -0.75 -5.58 -1.99
N PRO A 20 -0.28 -6.39 -1.01
CA PRO A 20 -0.87 -7.70 -0.71
C PRO A 20 -2.26 -7.50 -0.07
N LEU A 21 -3.28 -7.35 -0.91
CA LEU A 21 -4.63 -6.94 -0.52
C LEU A 21 -5.21 -7.77 0.62
N GLU A 22 -5.11 -9.10 0.56
CA GLU A 22 -5.67 -9.96 1.61
C GLU A 22 -5.03 -9.69 2.98
N ARG A 23 -3.70 -9.54 3.04
CA ARG A 23 -2.98 -9.22 4.27
C ARG A 23 -3.35 -7.82 4.77
N PHE A 24 -3.47 -6.87 3.85
CA PHE A 24 -3.85 -5.50 4.20
C PHE A 24 -5.26 -5.41 4.78
N MET A 25 -6.22 -6.15 4.22
CA MET A 25 -7.60 -6.18 4.75
C MET A 25 -7.64 -6.74 6.17
N CYS A 26 -6.88 -7.80 6.46
CA CYS A 26 -6.79 -8.31 7.82
C CYS A 26 -6.25 -7.25 8.78
N LEU A 27 -5.22 -6.49 8.38
CA LEU A 27 -4.69 -5.41 9.20
C LEU A 27 -5.71 -4.30 9.45
N LEU A 28 -6.53 -3.98 8.45
CA LEU A 28 -7.61 -3.02 8.60
C LEU A 28 -8.68 -3.52 9.57
N ASP A 29 -9.18 -4.74 9.39
CA ASP A 29 -10.18 -5.35 10.28
C ASP A 29 -9.67 -5.44 11.74
N ASP A 30 -8.39 -5.77 11.93
CA ASP A 30 -7.75 -5.83 13.26
C ASP A 30 -7.63 -4.46 13.95
N ASN A 31 -7.64 -3.37 13.18
CA ASN A 31 -7.50 -2.00 13.66
C ASN A 31 -8.82 -1.20 13.56
N GLY A 32 -9.95 -1.89 13.48
CA GLY A 32 -11.22 -1.23 13.20
C GLY A 32 -11.63 -0.18 14.21
N GLY A 33 -12.13 0.95 13.70
CA GLY A 33 -12.48 2.15 14.47
C GLY A 33 -11.29 3.03 14.86
N ALA A 34 -10.05 2.68 14.50
CA ALA A 34 -8.89 3.53 14.75
C ALA A 34 -8.88 4.76 13.84
N GLU A 35 -8.50 5.91 14.38
CA GLU A 35 -8.27 7.12 13.55
C GLU A 35 -6.93 7.05 12.82
N LYS A 36 -6.02 6.23 13.32
CA LYS A 36 -4.64 6.14 12.86
C LYS A 36 -4.08 4.74 13.06
N ILE A 37 -3.48 4.21 12.01
CA ILE A 37 -2.89 2.87 11.99
C ILE A 37 -1.40 2.99 11.70
N PHE A 38 -0.59 2.20 12.41
CA PHE A 38 0.79 1.96 12.02
C PHE A 38 0.91 0.53 11.50
N ILE A 39 1.38 0.40 10.27
CA ILE A 39 1.64 -0.88 9.63
C ILE A 39 3.15 -1.05 9.51
N PRO A 40 3.75 -1.99 10.25
CA PRO A 40 5.15 -2.33 10.10
C PRO A 40 5.47 -2.73 8.66
N LYS A 41 6.67 -2.36 8.17
CA LYS A 41 7.11 -2.74 6.82
C LYS A 41 7.00 -4.25 6.59
N LYS A 42 7.37 -5.06 7.59
CA LYS A 42 7.32 -6.53 7.53
C LYS A 42 5.92 -7.10 7.28
N GLU A 43 4.87 -6.36 7.63
CA GLU A 43 3.49 -6.79 7.41
C GLU A 43 3.06 -6.66 5.94
N LEU A 44 3.60 -5.66 5.23
CA LEU A 44 3.36 -5.45 3.79
C LEU A 44 4.45 -6.06 2.90
N CYS A 45 5.64 -6.24 3.47
CA CYS A 45 6.82 -6.79 2.83
C CYS A 45 7.40 -7.88 3.73
N PRO A 46 6.78 -9.07 3.77
CA PRO A 46 7.38 -10.21 4.45
C PRO A 46 8.69 -10.60 3.77
N ASP A 47 9.50 -11.41 4.46
CA ASP A 47 10.82 -11.81 3.98
C ASP A 47 10.74 -12.41 2.55
N GLY A 48 11.57 -11.93 1.63
CA GLY A 48 11.57 -12.35 0.22
C GLY A 48 10.61 -11.57 -0.71
N TYR A 49 9.67 -10.79 -0.17
CA TYR A 49 8.67 -10.09 -0.98
C TYR A 49 9.28 -8.93 -1.77
N VAL A 50 10.22 -8.21 -1.18
CA VAL A 50 10.93 -7.11 -1.85
C VAL A 50 11.71 -7.65 -3.05
N GLU A 51 12.46 -8.73 -2.87
CA GLU A 51 13.24 -9.38 -3.92
C GLU A 51 12.34 -9.91 -5.05
N TYR A 52 11.17 -10.45 -4.68
CA TYR A 52 10.15 -10.84 -5.65
C TYR A 52 9.65 -9.64 -6.46
N LEU A 53 9.27 -8.55 -5.81
CA LEU A 53 8.78 -7.34 -6.47
C LEU A 53 9.87 -6.72 -7.35
N GLU A 54 11.12 -6.64 -6.90
CA GLU A 54 12.23 -6.16 -7.73
C GLU A 54 12.33 -6.95 -9.03
N ARG A 55 12.19 -8.28 -9.00
CA ARG A 55 12.19 -9.10 -10.22
C ARG A 55 10.98 -8.83 -11.10
N VAL A 56 9.78 -8.84 -10.53
CA VAL A 56 8.52 -8.66 -11.27
C VAL A 56 8.47 -7.29 -11.94
N LEU A 57 8.71 -6.22 -11.18
CA LEU A 57 8.59 -4.86 -11.69
C LEU A 57 9.62 -4.57 -12.78
N ASN A 58 10.87 -4.99 -12.57
CA ASN A 58 11.94 -4.69 -13.53
C ASN A 58 11.88 -5.55 -14.80
N THR A 59 11.41 -6.80 -14.72
CA THR A 59 11.27 -7.66 -15.91
C THR A 59 10.13 -7.20 -16.80
N ASN A 60 9.05 -6.68 -16.21
CA ASN A 60 7.84 -6.27 -16.93
C ASN A 60 7.80 -4.78 -17.31
N ARG A 61 8.89 -4.02 -17.08
CA ARG A 61 8.99 -2.57 -17.32
C ARG A 61 8.66 -2.08 -18.74
N HIS A 62 8.60 -2.99 -19.70
CA HIS A 62 8.24 -2.71 -21.09
C HIS A 62 6.72 -2.54 -21.27
N LEU A 63 5.92 -2.97 -20.30
CA LEU A 63 4.47 -2.86 -20.29
C LEU A 63 4.04 -1.56 -19.55
N PRO A 64 3.02 -0.84 -20.05
CA PRO A 64 2.59 0.44 -19.47
C PRO A 64 2.22 0.37 -17.98
N GLN A 65 1.57 -0.71 -17.54
CA GLN A 65 1.13 -0.90 -16.15
C GLN A 65 2.28 -1.07 -15.14
N PHE A 66 3.51 -1.28 -15.61
CA PHE A 66 4.71 -1.35 -14.77
C PHE A 66 5.57 -0.08 -14.88
N SER A 67 4.99 1.04 -15.34
CA SER A 67 5.69 2.32 -15.52
C SER A 67 5.52 3.24 -14.30
N TYR A 68 6.47 3.18 -13.37
CA TYR A 68 6.44 3.98 -12.13
C TYR A 68 7.39 5.18 -12.20
N LYS A 69 7.12 6.14 -13.09
CA LYS A 69 8.01 7.31 -13.31
C LYS A 69 8.30 8.12 -12.05
N TYR A 70 7.36 8.15 -11.10
CA TYR A 70 7.49 8.85 -9.83
C TYR A 70 8.36 8.10 -8.79
N ALA A 71 8.63 6.81 -9.00
CA ALA A 71 9.44 6.01 -8.08
C ALA A 71 10.96 6.24 -8.26
N GLY A 72 11.35 7.11 -9.20
CA GLY A 72 12.70 7.66 -9.36
C GLY A 72 13.74 6.73 -9.97
N GLU A 73 13.71 5.44 -9.65
CA GLU A 73 14.80 4.50 -9.97
C GLU A 73 14.53 3.62 -11.20
N SER A 74 15.62 3.29 -11.90
CA SER A 74 15.66 2.27 -12.96
C SER A 74 17.01 1.55 -12.92
N PRO A 75 17.09 0.28 -12.45
CA PRO A 75 15.99 -0.57 -12.00
C PRO A 75 15.35 -0.09 -10.70
N ILE A 76 14.07 -0.38 -10.52
CA ILE A 76 13.33 -0.12 -9.27
C ILE A 76 13.89 -1.01 -8.17
N ARG A 77 14.33 -0.41 -7.05
CA ARG A 77 14.77 -1.12 -5.84
C ARG A 77 13.78 -0.92 -4.69
N GLU A 78 14.10 -1.50 -3.53
CA GLU A 78 13.31 -1.37 -2.30
C GLU A 78 12.77 0.06 -2.03
N PRO A 79 13.56 1.16 -2.09
CA PRO A 79 13.02 2.49 -1.85
C PRO A 79 11.92 2.87 -2.84
N GLY A 80 12.11 2.54 -4.12
CA GLY A 80 11.10 2.74 -5.17
C GLY A 80 9.84 1.90 -4.92
N ILE A 81 10.00 0.64 -4.50
CA ILE A 81 8.87 -0.24 -4.11
C ILE A 81 8.06 0.39 -2.98
N LEU A 82 8.71 0.92 -1.95
CA LEU A 82 8.04 1.55 -0.82
C LEU A 82 7.28 2.83 -1.25
N ILE A 83 7.84 3.60 -2.18
CA ILE A 83 7.18 4.78 -2.79
C ILE A 83 5.94 4.35 -3.59
N ILE A 84 6.03 3.28 -4.37
CA ILE A 84 4.88 2.73 -5.10
C ILE A 84 3.80 2.29 -4.11
N MET A 85 4.15 1.53 -3.07
CA MET A 85 3.20 1.11 -2.05
C MET A 85 2.53 2.29 -1.36
N GLN A 86 3.30 3.33 -0.99
CA GLN A 86 2.75 4.53 -0.37
C GLN A 86 1.70 5.20 -1.26
N ARG A 87 1.99 5.33 -2.56
CA ARG A 87 1.05 5.94 -3.52
C ARG A 87 -0.19 5.09 -3.72
N GLN A 88 -0.04 3.77 -3.86
CA GLN A 88 -1.18 2.87 -4.03
C GLN A 88 -2.06 2.85 -2.79
N LEU A 89 -1.48 2.86 -1.58
CA LEU A 89 -2.24 3.02 -0.34
C LEU A 89 -2.99 4.36 -0.31
N ALA A 90 -2.33 5.47 -0.66
CA ALA A 90 -2.97 6.79 -0.70
C ALA A 90 -4.10 6.87 -1.74
N GLY A 91 -3.98 6.14 -2.86
CA GLY A 91 -5.01 6.03 -3.89
C GLY A 91 -6.10 5.01 -3.58
N MET A 92 -6.01 4.27 -2.48
CA MET A 92 -6.97 3.22 -2.17
C MET A 92 -8.32 3.83 -1.79
N LYS A 93 -9.37 3.36 -2.46
CA LYS A 93 -10.76 3.72 -2.20
C LYS A 93 -11.55 2.50 -1.77
N MET A 94 -12.47 2.71 -0.83
CA MET A 94 -13.46 1.74 -0.42
C MET A 94 -14.84 2.38 -0.58
N ASN A 95 -15.74 1.68 -1.28
CA ASN A 95 -17.09 2.17 -1.56
C ASN A 95 -17.12 3.57 -2.24
N GLY A 96 -16.07 3.91 -3.00
CA GLY A 96 -15.94 5.16 -3.75
C GLY A 96 -15.26 6.31 -2.99
N GLU A 97 -15.00 6.16 -1.70
CA GLU A 97 -14.32 7.16 -0.87
C GLU A 97 -12.88 6.73 -0.59
N TYR A 98 -11.95 7.68 -0.46
CA TYR A 98 -10.56 7.37 -0.11
C TYR A 98 -10.50 6.80 1.31
N CYS A 99 -9.82 5.68 1.48
CA CYS A 99 -9.68 5.03 2.80
C CYS A 99 -8.87 5.88 3.78
N PHE A 100 -7.90 6.62 3.26
CA PHE A 100 -6.93 7.36 4.06
C PHE A 100 -6.89 8.83 3.66
N GLU A 101 -6.88 9.71 4.66
CA GLU A 101 -6.61 11.14 4.46
C GLU A 101 -5.12 11.36 4.19
N GLU A 102 -4.28 10.53 4.80
CA GLU A 102 -2.83 10.66 4.72
C GLU A 102 -2.12 9.31 4.88
N VAL A 103 -1.05 9.13 4.11
CA VAL A 103 -0.14 7.97 4.17
C VAL A 103 1.30 8.48 4.24
N ARG A 104 2.00 8.23 5.35
CA ARG A 104 3.40 8.63 5.54
C ARG A 104 4.30 7.45 5.88
N PHE A 105 5.58 7.54 5.51
CA PHE A 105 6.59 6.66 6.07
C PHE A 105 6.84 6.96 7.54
N LEU A 106 7.09 5.90 8.31
CA LEU A 106 7.75 6.00 9.60
C LEU A 106 9.18 5.53 9.45
N HIS A 107 10.13 6.34 9.90
CA HIS A 107 11.55 5.96 9.90
C HIS A 107 12.01 5.58 11.31
N CYS A 108 12.87 4.57 11.41
CA CYS A 108 13.59 4.18 12.62
C CYS A 108 15.05 3.91 12.25
N GLY A 109 15.99 4.59 12.90
CA GLY A 109 17.42 4.43 12.60
C GLY A 109 17.79 4.73 11.14
N GLY A 110 17.14 5.73 10.52
CA GLY A 110 17.37 6.11 9.13
C GLY A 110 16.73 5.19 8.07
N LYS A 111 16.09 4.08 8.48
CA LYS A 111 15.40 3.15 7.58
C LYS A 111 13.89 3.28 7.70
N VAL A 112 13.15 3.00 6.62
CA VAL A 112 11.68 2.92 6.68
C VAL A 112 11.29 1.72 7.54
N ALA A 113 10.65 2.00 8.67
CA ALA A 113 10.12 1.02 9.60
C ALA A 113 8.71 0.55 9.22
N GLY A 114 7.95 1.37 8.48
CA GLY A 114 6.60 1.04 8.03
C GLY A 114 5.83 2.25 7.55
N PHE A 115 4.51 2.11 7.51
CA PHE A 115 3.57 3.10 7.01
C PHE A 115 2.65 3.55 8.13
N ARG A 116 2.41 4.85 8.20
CA ARG A 116 1.45 5.47 9.11
C ARG A 116 0.30 5.99 8.28
N LEU A 117 -0.89 5.48 8.58
CA LEU A 117 -2.12 5.74 7.84
C LEU A 117 -3.07 6.52 8.73
N TRP A 118 -3.69 7.58 8.22
CA TRP A 118 -4.76 8.30 8.88
C TRP A 118 -6.07 7.93 8.19
N ILE A 119 -7.00 7.32 8.95
CA ILE A 119 -8.27 6.84 8.41
C ILE A 119 -9.17 8.04 8.09
N ASN A 120 -9.77 8.02 6.90
CA ASN A 120 -10.78 9.01 6.52
C ASN A 120 -11.93 8.99 7.51
N ALA A 121 -12.29 10.16 8.04
CA ALA A 121 -13.39 10.31 8.99
C ALA A 121 -14.71 9.68 8.52
N LYS A 122 -14.99 9.66 7.21
CA LYS A 122 -16.17 9.00 6.63
C LYS A 122 -16.13 7.47 6.67
N GLU A 123 -14.93 6.90 6.74
CA GLU A 123 -14.70 5.46 6.81
C GLU A 123 -14.52 4.96 8.26
N LYS A 124 -14.51 5.87 9.25
CA LYS A 124 -14.42 5.52 10.68
C LYS A 124 -15.60 4.61 11.08
N GLY A 125 -15.30 3.40 11.53
CA GLY A 125 -16.29 2.38 11.95
C GLY A 125 -16.72 1.42 10.84
N ILE A 126 -16.30 1.67 9.59
CA ILE A 126 -16.40 0.71 8.49
C ILE A 126 -15.13 -0.13 8.44
N ILE A 127 -13.99 0.57 8.44
CA ILE A 127 -12.63 0.07 8.68
C ILE A 127 -12.48 -0.19 10.17
#